data_AF-A0A814AJI5-F1
#
_entry.id   AF-A0A814AJI5-F1
#
_cell.length_a   1.000
_cell.length_b   1.000
_cell.length_c   1.000
_cell.angle_alpha   90.00
_cell.angle_beta   90.00
_cell.angle_gamma   90.00
#
_symmetry.space_group_name_H-M   'P 1'
#
loop_
_entity.id
_entity.type
_entity.pdbx_description
1 polymer ?
#
loop_
_entity_poly.entity_id
_entity_poly.type
_entity_poly.pdbx_seq_one_letter_code
_entity_poly.pdbx_strand_id
1 'polypeptide(L)'
;MDVDIIVRMGFFISDLHRDIQRLHSEQFHGEQSDKTFTVYRGQCLSKEAFTEMTNTKGGLLSFNNFLSTSKNRDVSLLFAPQVATNPDLVGVLFVMTINPTNSTTPFACVSDVSHFHIEDEVLFSMHTVFRIGDIQPMDENNHLYQVNLILTNDNDQDLRTLTDQFQQEIFPDEEGWHRLGLLLIKMSQFIKAEEIYQVLLHQTTNESDKALIYYQLGCIKYNQGEYQKALCYYEKALAIRQQSLPFNHRDLGNCYNNIGLVYYKMGDYIRALSSHEKALAIKHQSLPSDHPDLGWSYSNIGAVHHNMGDYPKALSYFEKALAIRQRSLPSNHPDLGSCYNKIGHVYENMGNYSKAHSFYERAVQTAQQSLPTNHPNLEQWRKNLENIKKKL
;
A
#
# COMPACT_ATOMS: atom_id res chain seq x y z
N MET A 1 -4.82 -3.73 6.26
CA MET A 1 -4.29 -2.48 6.86
C MET A 1 -5.32 -1.39 6.56
N ASP A 2 -5.83 -0.66 7.57
CA ASP A 2 -6.95 0.32 7.40
C ASP A 2 -6.47 1.47 6.52
N VAL A 3 -7.31 2.02 5.64
CA VAL A 3 -6.87 3.05 4.68
C VAL A 3 -6.40 4.31 5.41
N ASP A 4 -7.05 4.69 6.51
CA ASP A 4 -6.59 5.81 7.35
C ASP A 4 -5.26 5.48 8.06
N ILE A 5 -5.05 4.22 8.46
CA ILE A 5 -3.78 3.75 9.04
C ILE A 5 -2.69 3.72 7.97
N ILE A 6 -2.99 3.28 6.74
CA ILE A 6 -2.04 3.30 5.61
C ILE A 6 -1.64 4.74 5.29
N VAL A 7 -2.61 5.66 5.23
CA VAL A 7 -2.35 7.08 4.97
C VAL A 7 -1.53 7.71 6.11
N ARG A 8 -1.90 7.47 7.37
CA ARG A 8 -1.14 7.96 8.53
C ARG A 8 0.25 7.34 8.64
N MET A 9 0.39 6.04 8.38
CA MET A 9 1.69 5.36 8.30
C MET A 9 2.53 5.92 7.15
N GLY A 10 1.92 6.21 6.00
CA GLY A 10 2.59 6.84 4.86
C GLY A 10 3.15 8.22 5.21
N PHE A 11 2.36 9.07 5.88
CA PHE A 11 2.85 10.36 6.39
C PHE A 11 3.96 10.19 7.42
N PHE A 12 3.78 9.30 8.41
CA PHE A 12 4.78 9.01 9.43
C PHE A 12 6.11 8.52 8.82
N ILE A 13 6.07 7.59 7.87
CA ILE A 13 7.27 7.08 7.17
C ILE A 13 7.93 8.21 6.35
N SER A 14 7.13 9.05 5.69
CA SER A 14 7.65 10.18 4.93
C SER A 14 8.32 11.24 5.81
N ASP A 15 7.77 11.53 6.98
CA ASP A 15 8.35 12.47 7.93
C ASP A 15 9.60 11.86 8.59
N LEU A 16 9.56 10.59 8.95
CA LEU A 16 10.72 9.86 9.47
C LEU A 16 11.90 9.84 8.49
N HIS A 17 11.65 9.63 7.19
CA HIS A 17 12.71 9.73 6.17
C HIS A 17 13.33 11.13 6.12
N ARG A 18 12.50 12.17 6.22
CA ARG A 18 12.95 13.58 6.23
C ARG A 18 13.77 13.88 7.49
N ASP A 19 13.35 13.35 8.64
CA ASP A 19 14.05 13.51 9.90
C ASP A 19 15.40 12.78 9.89
N ILE A 20 15.47 11.56 9.36
CA ILE A 20 16.75 10.83 9.16
C ILE A 20 17.69 11.64 8.27
N GLN A 21 17.19 12.17 7.15
CA GLN A 21 17.99 13.01 6.25
C GLN A 21 18.48 14.31 6.92
N ARG A 22 17.62 14.96 7.72
CA ARG A 22 17.98 16.16 8.48
C ARG A 22 19.05 15.83 9.52
N LEU A 23 18.85 14.80 10.33
CA LEU A 23 19.80 14.38 11.37
C LEU A 23 21.14 13.97 10.78
N HIS A 24 21.16 13.25 9.65
CA HIS A 24 22.40 12.96 8.92
C HIS A 24 23.18 14.25 8.61
N SER A 25 22.47 15.24 8.05
CA SER A 25 23.06 16.51 7.64
C SER A 25 23.53 17.37 8.82
N GLU A 26 22.83 17.30 9.97
CA GLU A 26 23.17 17.99 11.22
C GLU A 26 24.35 17.34 11.96
N GLN A 27 24.48 16.01 11.89
CA GLN A 27 25.49 15.26 12.65
C GLN A 27 26.80 15.06 11.88
N PHE A 28 26.74 15.08 10.54
CA PHE A 28 27.90 14.83 9.68
C PHE A 28 28.16 16.05 8.78
N HIS A 29 28.85 17.04 9.32
CA HIS A 29 29.36 18.18 8.55
C HIS A 29 30.71 17.81 7.91
N GLY A 30 30.90 18.18 6.64
CA GLY A 30 32.02 17.80 5.76
C GLY A 30 33.45 18.12 6.20
N GLU A 31 33.68 18.47 7.46
CA GLU A 31 35.01 18.64 8.07
C GLU A 31 35.17 17.91 9.42
N GLN A 32 34.12 17.38 10.06
CA GLN A 32 34.19 16.88 11.46
C GLN A 32 34.17 15.36 11.65
N SER A 33 33.92 14.55 10.63
CA SER A 33 33.95 13.08 10.78
C SER A 33 34.44 12.36 9.53
N ASP A 34 35.68 12.59 9.10
CA ASP A 34 36.30 11.83 7.99
C ASP A 34 36.63 10.36 8.35
N LYS A 35 36.34 9.95 9.59
CA LYS A 35 36.65 8.59 10.04
C LYS A 35 35.50 7.67 9.67
N THR A 36 35.81 6.71 8.79
CA THR A 36 34.96 5.56 8.56
C THR A 36 34.68 4.85 9.88
N PHE A 37 33.45 4.39 10.05
CA PHE A 37 33.05 3.62 11.22
C PHE A 37 32.32 2.35 10.78
N THR A 38 32.37 1.32 11.62
CA THR A 38 31.72 0.05 11.34
C THR A 38 30.48 -0.09 12.20
N VAL A 39 29.40 -0.54 11.58
CA VAL A 39 28.18 -0.94 12.26
C VAL A 39 27.85 -2.39 11.95
N TYR A 40 27.07 -2.98 12.84
CA TYR A 40 26.77 -4.39 12.87
C TYR A 40 25.27 -4.59 12.90
N ARG A 41 24.81 -5.70 12.31
CA ARG A 41 23.44 -6.17 12.45
C ARG A 41 23.43 -7.69 12.51
N GLY A 42 23.02 -8.24 13.64
CA GLY A 42 22.70 -9.67 13.72
C GLY A 42 21.28 -9.95 13.26
N GLN A 43 21.10 -11.04 12.50
CA GLN A 43 19.80 -11.52 12.04
C GLN A 43 19.84 -13.03 11.78
N CYS A 44 18.69 -13.69 11.90
CA CYS A 44 18.51 -15.06 11.39
C CYS A 44 17.88 -15.03 10.00
N LEU A 45 18.44 -15.80 9.06
CA LEU A 45 17.88 -16.05 7.73
C LEU A 45 17.38 -17.50 7.64
N SER A 46 16.39 -17.76 6.79
CA SER A 46 16.12 -19.15 6.39
C SER A 46 17.28 -19.68 5.56
N LYS A 47 17.48 -21.02 5.55
CA LYS A 47 18.47 -21.66 4.67
C LYS A 47 18.32 -21.25 3.21
N GLU A 48 17.08 -21.11 2.72
CA GLU A 48 16.79 -20.67 1.35
C GLU A 48 17.30 -19.25 1.10
N ALA A 49 16.91 -18.29 1.95
CA ALA A 49 17.35 -16.90 1.82
C ALA A 49 18.88 -16.76 1.97
N PHE A 50 19.49 -17.53 2.87
CA PHE A 50 20.95 -17.56 3.01
C PHE A 50 21.64 -18.13 1.76
N THR A 51 21.08 -19.19 1.17
CA THR A 51 21.61 -19.79 -0.06
C THR A 51 21.50 -18.83 -1.23
N GLU A 52 20.36 -18.14 -1.37
CA GLU A 52 20.15 -17.10 -2.39
C GLU A 52 21.15 -15.96 -2.24
N MET A 53 21.33 -15.43 -1.03
CA MET A 53 22.33 -14.40 -0.72
C MET A 53 23.75 -14.86 -1.05
N THR A 54 24.09 -16.11 -0.75
CA THR A 54 25.43 -16.67 -1.03
C THR A 54 25.66 -16.83 -2.52
N ASN A 55 24.65 -17.30 -3.26
CA ASN A 55 24.71 -17.44 -4.72
C ASN A 55 24.76 -16.08 -5.43
N THR A 56 24.25 -15.04 -4.78
CA THR A 56 24.28 -13.66 -5.27
C THR A 56 25.42 -12.84 -4.65
N LYS A 57 26.49 -13.49 -4.16
CA LYS A 57 27.70 -12.78 -3.70
C LYS A 57 28.18 -11.80 -4.77
N GLY A 58 28.44 -10.56 -4.36
CA GLY A 58 28.75 -9.45 -5.24
C GLY A 58 27.52 -8.73 -5.78
N GLY A 59 26.31 -9.25 -5.63
CA GLY A 59 25.05 -8.61 -6.03
C GLY A 59 24.57 -7.55 -5.03
N LEU A 60 23.38 -7.01 -5.31
CA LEU A 60 22.73 -5.97 -4.50
C LEU A 60 21.74 -6.59 -3.51
N LEU A 61 21.71 -6.05 -2.29
CA LEU A 61 20.82 -6.40 -1.19
C LEU A 61 20.19 -5.11 -0.66
N SER A 62 18.87 -5.09 -0.51
CA SER A 62 18.16 -4.04 0.20
C SER A 62 17.32 -4.66 1.32
N PHE A 63 17.06 -3.86 2.35
CA PHE A 63 16.17 -4.25 3.43
C PHE A 63 14.82 -3.58 3.22
N ASN A 64 13.75 -4.38 3.18
CA ASN A 64 12.38 -3.89 2.93
C ASN A 64 11.83 -2.99 4.05
N ASN A 65 12.56 -2.84 5.16
CA ASN A 65 12.22 -2.04 6.33
C ASN A 65 13.43 -1.20 6.74
N PHE A 66 13.22 -0.27 7.68
CA PHE A 66 14.32 0.45 8.32
C PHE A 66 15.33 -0.54 8.89
N LEU A 67 16.59 -0.34 8.52
CA LEU A 67 17.69 -1.16 9.03
C LEU A 67 18.28 -0.43 10.25
N SER A 68 17.97 -0.97 11.42
CA SER A 68 18.62 -0.63 12.68
C SER A 68 19.93 -1.39 12.80
N THR A 69 20.98 -0.68 13.20
CA THR A 69 22.33 -1.22 13.32
C THR A 69 23.03 -0.65 14.55
N SER A 70 24.06 -1.36 14.99
CA SER A 70 24.77 -1.10 16.23
C SER A 70 26.24 -0.79 15.96
N LYS A 71 26.85 0.15 16.69
CA LYS A 71 28.32 0.28 16.71
C LYS A 71 28.99 -0.83 17.54
N ASN A 72 28.22 -1.56 18.36
CA ASN A 72 28.72 -2.63 19.21
C ASN A 72 28.44 -4.01 18.60
N ARG A 73 29.52 -4.69 18.20
CA ARG A 73 29.45 -6.03 17.60
C ARG A 73 28.75 -7.05 18.51
N ASP A 74 29.03 -7.03 19.80
CA ASP A 74 28.52 -8.04 20.74
C ASP A 74 27.03 -7.87 20.98
N VAL A 75 26.54 -6.61 21.01
CA VAL A 75 25.10 -6.33 21.07
C VAL A 75 24.40 -6.84 19.82
N SER A 76 24.96 -6.59 18.62
CA SER A 76 24.40 -7.11 17.37
C SER A 76 24.33 -8.62 17.33
N LEU A 77 25.34 -9.32 17.85
CA LEU A 77 25.38 -10.78 17.89
C LEU A 77 24.23 -11.40 18.70
N LEU A 78 23.67 -10.66 19.67
CA LEU A 78 22.48 -11.10 20.41
C LEU A 78 21.23 -11.26 19.51
N PHE A 79 21.23 -10.67 18.32
CA PHE A 79 20.16 -10.77 17.32
C PHE A 79 20.46 -11.77 16.19
N ALA A 80 21.65 -12.37 16.18
CA ALA A 80 22.00 -13.50 15.33
C ALA A 80 21.97 -14.90 16.04
N PRO A 81 21.27 -15.13 17.17
CA PRO A 81 21.58 -16.26 18.03
C PRO A 81 21.20 -17.62 17.44
N GLN A 82 21.85 -18.63 18.03
CA GLN A 82 22.17 -19.96 17.53
C GLN A 82 20.99 -20.85 17.13
N VAL A 83 21.26 -21.64 16.09
CA VAL A 83 20.48 -22.74 15.47
C VAL A 83 19.91 -23.77 16.46
N ALA A 84 20.29 -23.73 17.74
CA ALA A 84 19.83 -24.66 18.78
C ALA A 84 18.30 -24.73 18.94
N THR A 85 17.55 -23.68 18.58
CA THR A 85 16.07 -23.68 18.66
C THR A 85 15.37 -23.96 17.33
N ASN A 86 16.04 -23.82 16.19
CA ASN A 86 15.46 -24.10 14.87
C ASN A 86 16.57 -24.45 13.86
N PRO A 87 16.69 -25.72 13.43
CA PRO A 87 17.74 -26.17 12.52
C PRO A 87 17.62 -25.59 11.11
N ASP A 88 16.53 -24.91 10.76
CA ASP A 88 16.29 -24.34 9.42
C ASP A 88 16.67 -22.87 9.29
N LEU A 89 17.25 -22.30 10.35
CA LEU A 89 17.78 -20.94 10.36
C LEU A 89 19.31 -20.94 10.29
N VAL A 90 19.85 -19.88 9.72
CA VAL A 90 21.28 -19.57 9.69
C VAL A 90 21.47 -18.20 10.34
N GLY A 91 22.34 -18.12 11.34
CA GLY A 91 22.71 -16.85 11.95
C GLY A 91 23.61 -16.07 11.02
N VAL A 92 23.32 -14.78 10.83
CA VAL A 92 24.14 -13.87 10.03
C VAL A 92 24.45 -12.62 10.83
N LEU A 93 25.72 -12.29 10.91
CA LEU A 93 26.20 -10.99 11.35
C LEU A 93 26.58 -10.17 10.12
N PHE A 94 25.73 -9.21 9.76
CA PHE A 94 26.07 -8.23 8.75
C PHE A 94 27.05 -7.21 9.34
N VAL A 95 28.13 -6.95 8.62
CA VAL A 95 29.17 -5.98 8.98
C VAL A 95 29.23 -4.92 7.89
N MET A 96 28.98 -3.67 8.26
CA MET A 96 28.87 -2.55 7.34
C MET A 96 29.89 -1.48 7.71
N THR A 97 30.81 -1.17 6.79
CA THR A 97 31.74 -0.03 6.98
C THR A 97 31.19 1.17 6.27
N ILE A 98 30.92 2.22 7.04
CA ILE A 98 30.26 3.44 6.59
C ILE A 98 31.28 4.55 6.42
N ASN A 99 31.28 5.17 5.25
CA ASN A 99 31.99 6.41 5.00
C ASN A 99 30.99 7.57 5.01
N PRO A 100 30.98 8.40 6.07
CA PRO A 100 30.03 9.51 6.20
C PRO A 100 30.27 10.65 5.20
N THR A 101 31.42 10.70 4.51
CA THR A 101 31.68 11.72 3.48
C THR A 101 30.86 11.51 2.21
N ASN A 102 30.18 10.36 2.08
CA ASN A 102 29.29 10.08 0.96
C ASN A 102 27.91 10.71 1.21
N SER A 103 27.72 11.94 0.73
CA SER A 103 26.55 12.79 0.99
C SER A 103 25.20 12.25 0.53
N THR A 104 25.19 11.18 -0.28
CA THR A 104 23.96 10.55 -0.78
C THR A 104 23.41 9.49 0.16
N THR A 105 24.06 9.25 1.32
CA THR A 105 23.69 8.14 2.19
C THR A 105 22.59 8.51 3.19
N PRO A 106 21.48 7.74 3.27
CA PRO A 106 20.35 8.08 4.11
C PRO A 106 20.38 7.35 5.47
N PHE A 107 21.39 7.62 6.31
CA PHE A 107 21.43 7.11 7.69
C PHE A 107 21.57 8.22 8.72
N ALA A 108 21.15 7.98 9.97
CA ALA A 108 21.40 8.91 11.08
C ALA A 108 21.86 8.14 12.32
N CYS A 109 22.68 8.78 13.16
CA CYS A 109 23.09 8.25 14.45
C CYS A 109 22.13 8.79 15.51
N VAL A 110 21.39 7.94 16.21
CA VAL A 110 20.41 8.41 17.21
C VAL A 110 20.81 7.89 18.58
N SER A 111 21.12 8.82 19.48
CA SER A 111 21.44 8.52 20.88
C SER A 111 20.16 8.18 21.66
N ASP A 112 20.28 7.32 22.66
CA ASP A 112 19.22 6.99 23.63
C ASP A 112 17.96 6.30 23.07
N VAL A 113 18.01 5.76 21.84
CA VAL A 113 16.89 5.01 21.23
C VAL A 113 17.10 3.49 21.27
N SER A 114 18.35 3.04 21.42
CA SER A 114 18.67 1.62 21.54
C SER A 114 18.00 1.00 22.78
N HIS A 115 17.60 -0.27 22.65
CA HIS A 115 17.22 -1.11 23.79
C HIS A 115 18.33 -1.19 24.86
N PHE A 116 19.58 -0.98 24.45
CA PHE A 116 20.74 -0.90 25.33
C PHE A 116 21.12 0.57 25.53
N HIS A 117 20.79 1.14 26.69
CA HIS A 117 20.97 2.57 27.06
C HIS A 117 22.41 3.12 27.01
N ILE A 118 23.39 2.32 26.59
CA ILE A 118 24.82 2.70 26.50
C ILE A 118 25.25 2.79 25.02
N GLU A 119 24.30 2.74 24.09
CA GLU A 119 24.60 2.56 22.68
C GLU A 119 23.87 3.56 21.78
N ASP A 120 24.64 4.17 20.88
CA ASP A 120 24.09 4.89 19.74
C ASP A 120 23.62 3.91 18.67
N GLU A 121 22.37 4.04 18.26
CA GLU A 121 21.80 3.23 17.18
C GLU A 121 21.95 3.97 15.85
N VAL A 122 22.36 3.26 14.80
CA VAL A 122 22.47 3.82 13.44
C VAL A 122 21.32 3.29 12.60
N LEU A 123 20.45 4.20 12.16
CA LEU A 123 19.23 3.89 11.41
C LEU A 123 19.42 4.24 9.93
N PHE A 124 19.19 3.29 9.04
CA PHE A 124 19.16 3.51 7.59
C PHE A 124 17.72 3.60 7.06
N SER A 125 17.51 4.42 6.03
CA SER A 125 16.23 4.47 5.31
C SER A 125 15.89 3.16 4.59
N MET A 126 14.61 2.93 4.30
CA MET A 126 14.11 1.68 3.70
C MET A 126 14.59 1.39 2.28
N HIS A 127 15.21 2.35 1.59
CA HIS A 127 15.69 2.18 0.21
C HIS A 127 17.21 2.09 0.14
N THR A 128 17.87 1.88 1.28
CA THR A 128 19.32 1.72 1.32
C THR A 128 19.70 0.40 0.66
N VAL A 129 20.58 0.47 -0.33
CA VAL A 129 21.09 -0.69 -1.05
C VAL A 129 22.54 -0.94 -0.61
N PHE A 130 22.86 -2.21 -0.44
CA PHE A 130 24.19 -2.69 -0.09
C PHE A 130 24.64 -3.71 -1.13
N ARG A 131 25.94 -3.77 -1.39
CA ARG A 131 26.57 -4.83 -2.15
C ARG A 131 27.03 -5.93 -1.20
N ILE A 132 26.68 -7.17 -1.52
CA ILE A 132 27.07 -8.34 -0.75
C ILE A 132 28.56 -8.59 -0.99
N GLY A 133 29.38 -8.36 0.02
CA GLY A 133 30.82 -8.58 0.01
C GLY A 133 31.18 -10.01 0.41
N ASP A 134 32.27 -10.14 1.18
CA ASP A 134 32.72 -11.43 1.65
C ASP A 134 31.79 -12.07 2.68
N ILE A 135 31.61 -13.38 2.53
CA ILE A 135 30.81 -14.23 3.42
C ILE A 135 31.78 -15.25 4.03
N GLN A 136 31.85 -15.30 5.35
CA GLN A 136 32.80 -16.15 6.08
C GLN A 136 32.10 -16.86 7.24
N PRO A 137 32.33 -18.16 7.46
CA PRO A 137 31.83 -18.84 8.65
C PRO A 137 32.52 -18.27 9.90
N MET A 138 31.75 -18.09 10.96
CA MET A 138 32.23 -17.63 12.27
C MET A 138 32.33 -18.76 13.29
N ASP A 139 31.77 -19.92 12.98
CA ASP A 139 31.82 -21.12 13.80
C ASP A 139 32.16 -22.37 12.97
N GLU A 140 32.65 -23.41 13.64
CA GLU A 140 33.07 -24.66 13.00
C GLU A 140 31.89 -25.45 12.39
N ASN A 141 30.69 -25.19 12.90
CA ASN A 141 29.48 -25.90 12.50
C ASN A 141 28.70 -25.21 11.37
N ASN A 142 29.22 -24.12 10.79
CA ASN A 142 28.58 -23.41 9.67
C ASN A 142 27.14 -22.95 10.00
N HIS A 143 26.91 -22.52 11.24
CA HIS A 143 25.61 -22.03 11.71
C HIS A 143 25.58 -20.52 11.88
N LEU A 144 26.74 -19.88 11.97
CA LEU A 144 26.89 -18.44 12.07
C LEU A 144 27.86 -17.93 11.01
N TYR A 145 27.44 -16.93 10.24
CA TYR A 145 28.26 -16.33 9.20
C TYR A 145 28.42 -14.84 9.40
N GLN A 146 29.61 -14.34 9.09
CA GLN A 146 29.84 -12.92 8.90
C GLN A 146 29.62 -12.60 7.42
N VAL A 147 28.82 -11.57 7.16
CA VAL A 147 28.57 -11.07 5.80
C VAL A 147 28.95 -9.60 5.76
N ASN A 148 29.98 -9.27 4.99
CA ASN A 148 30.36 -7.89 4.78
C ASN A 148 29.39 -7.25 3.78
N LEU A 149 28.78 -6.13 4.16
CA LEU A 149 27.92 -5.34 3.30
C LEU A 149 28.60 -4.01 3.00
N ILE A 150 28.71 -3.68 1.72
CA ILE A 150 29.28 -2.43 1.26
C ILE A 150 28.13 -1.54 0.84
N LEU A 151 27.95 -0.43 1.52
CA LEU A 151 26.95 0.56 1.13
C LEU A 151 27.21 1.02 -0.32
N THR A 152 26.22 0.86 -1.19
CA THR A 152 26.35 1.31 -2.58
C THR A 152 26.12 2.81 -2.68
N ASN A 153 26.79 3.44 -3.64
CA ASN A 153 26.56 4.83 -4.02
C ASN A 153 25.92 4.88 -5.40
N ASP A 154 25.48 6.06 -5.81
CA ASP A 154 24.81 6.27 -7.11
C ASP A 154 25.74 6.00 -8.32
N ASN A 155 27.04 5.79 -8.09
CA ASN A 155 28.03 5.43 -9.13
C ASN A 155 28.22 3.92 -9.28
N ASP A 156 27.58 3.09 -8.46
CA ASP A 156 27.62 1.64 -8.57
C ASP A 156 26.99 1.17 -9.90
N GLN A 157 27.74 0.39 -10.68
CA GLN A 157 27.37 0.05 -12.06
C GLN A 157 26.10 -0.81 -12.14
N ASP A 158 25.93 -1.79 -11.24
CA ASP A 158 24.76 -2.66 -11.26
C ASP A 158 23.53 -1.90 -10.77
N LEU A 159 23.70 -1.02 -9.76
CA LEU A 159 22.63 -0.15 -9.31
C LEU A 159 22.20 0.82 -10.42
N ARG A 160 23.15 1.37 -11.17
CA ARG A 160 22.87 2.18 -12.37
C ARG A 160 22.16 1.38 -13.44
N THR A 161 22.66 0.20 -13.80
CA THR A 161 22.01 -0.65 -14.81
C THR A 161 20.59 -1.05 -14.40
N LEU A 162 20.36 -1.37 -13.14
CA LEU A 162 19.02 -1.64 -12.61
C LEU A 162 18.13 -0.39 -12.69
N THR A 163 18.67 0.77 -12.30
CA THR A 163 17.97 2.06 -12.40
C THR A 163 17.65 2.43 -13.84
N ASP A 164 18.59 2.21 -14.76
CA ASP A 164 18.46 2.46 -16.19
C ASP A 164 17.46 1.47 -16.83
N GLN A 165 17.43 0.21 -16.39
CA GLN A 165 16.41 -0.76 -16.81
C GLN A 165 15.02 -0.34 -16.35
N PHE A 166 14.86 0.05 -15.08
CA PHE A 166 13.60 0.63 -14.61
C PHE A 166 13.24 1.89 -15.38
N GLN A 167 14.22 2.75 -15.68
CA GLN A 167 13.99 3.91 -16.52
C GLN A 167 13.58 3.50 -17.93
N GLN A 168 14.20 2.52 -18.58
CA GLN A 168 13.82 2.04 -19.92
C GLN A 168 12.45 1.32 -19.94
N GLU A 169 12.05 0.67 -18.85
CA GLU A 169 10.68 0.15 -18.70
C GLU A 169 9.63 1.26 -18.49
N ILE A 170 10.08 2.44 -18.07
CA ILE A 170 9.27 3.64 -17.80
C ILE A 170 9.42 4.72 -18.91
N PHE A 171 10.41 4.63 -19.80
CA PHE A 171 10.75 5.58 -20.86
C PHE A 171 10.97 4.80 -22.18
N PRO A 172 10.24 5.13 -23.28
CA PRO A 172 10.27 6.47 -23.86
C PRO A 172 8.88 7.05 -24.26
N ASP A 173 7.78 6.42 -23.84
CA ASP A 173 6.42 6.78 -24.26
C ASP A 173 5.55 7.31 -23.11
N GLU A 174 4.42 7.94 -23.46
CA GLU A 174 3.43 8.42 -22.49
C GLU A 174 2.90 7.28 -21.59
N GLU A 175 3.00 6.02 -22.05
CA GLU A 175 2.56 4.84 -21.32
C GLU A 175 3.42 4.56 -20.09
N GLY A 176 4.74 4.70 -20.18
CA GLY A 176 5.64 4.50 -19.05
C GLY A 176 5.46 5.55 -17.93
N TRP A 177 5.26 6.82 -18.28
CA TRP A 177 4.88 7.86 -17.31
C TRP A 177 3.51 7.59 -16.68
N HIS A 178 2.55 7.07 -17.45
CA HIS A 178 1.26 6.67 -16.91
C HIS A 178 1.42 5.54 -15.88
N ARG A 179 2.26 4.53 -16.17
CA ARG A 179 2.56 3.43 -15.23
C ARG A 179 3.21 3.94 -13.95
N LEU A 180 4.17 4.86 -14.06
CA LEU A 180 4.79 5.51 -12.89
C LEU A 180 3.75 6.28 -12.07
N GLY A 181 2.90 7.08 -12.72
CA GLY A 181 1.81 7.80 -12.06
C GLY A 181 0.87 6.86 -11.30
N LEU A 182 0.47 5.74 -11.91
CA LEU A 182 -0.35 4.71 -11.28
C LEU A 182 0.34 4.05 -10.09
N LEU A 183 1.63 3.76 -10.19
CA LEU A 183 2.41 3.18 -9.10
C LEU A 183 2.48 4.15 -7.91
N LEU A 184 2.74 5.43 -8.18
CA LEU A 184 2.75 6.48 -7.17
C LEU A 184 1.38 6.61 -6.49
N ILE A 185 0.26 6.53 -7.23
CA ILE A 185 -1.09 6.48 -6.63
C ILE A 185 -1.25 5.27 -5.71
N LYS A 186 -0.82 4.07 -6.13
CA LYS A 186 -0.90 2.86 -5.31
C LYS A 186 -0.06 2.95 -4.03
N MET A 187 1.08 3.63 -4.10
CA MET A 187 1.95 3.92 -2.96
C MET A 187 1.46 5.10 -2.10
N SER A 188 0.28 5.66 -2.41
CA SER A 188 -0.27 6.85 -1.75
C SER A 188 0.61 8.11 -1.85
N GLN A 189 1.51 8.17 -2.84
CA GLN A 189 2.37 9.31 -3.16
C GLN A 189 1.63 10.30 -4.08
N PHE A 190 0.49 10.82 -3.59
CA PHE A 190 -0.45 11.59 -4.41
C PHE A 190 0.11 12.90 -4.97
N ILE A 191 1.00 13.58 -4.25
CA ILE A 191 1.63 14.83 -4.70
C ILE A 191 2.54 14.56 -5.90
N LYS A 192 3.41 13.55 -5.82
CA LYS A 192 4.29 13.16 -6.93
C LYS A 192 3.49 12.65 -8.12
N ALA A 193 2.46 11.83 -7.87
CA ALA A 193 1.58 11.37 -8.94
C ALA A 193 0.90 12.56 -9.66
N GLU A 194 0.47 13.57 -8.91
CA GLU A 194 -0.11 14.79 -9.48
C GLU A 194 0.89 15.51 -10.39
N GLU A 195 2.12 15.72 -9.95
CA GLU A 195 3.18 16.33 -10.77
C GLU A 195 3.35 15.60 -12.10
N ILE A 196 3.42 14.26 -12.07
CA ILE A 196 3.52 13.43 -13.28
C ILE A 196 2.33 13.67 -14.21
N TYR A 197 1.10 13.60 -13.70
CA TYR A 197 -0.09 13.74 -14.53
C TYR A 197 -0.32 15.18 -15.03
N GLN A 198 0.16 16.20 -14.33
CA GLN A 198 0.15 17.58 -14.84
C GLN A 198 1.13 17.75 -16.01
N VAL A 199 2.33 17.18 -15.90
CA VAL A 199 3.29 17.17 -17.03
C VAL A 199 2.70 16.46 -18.24
N LEU A 200 2.13 15.26 -18.05
CA LEU A 200 1.46 14.53 -19.13
C LEU A 200 0.32 15.34 -19.74
N LEU A 201 -0.51 15.99 -18.92
CA LEU A 201 -1.61 16.82 -19.42
C LEU A 201 -1.13 17.96 -20.34
N HIS A 202 0.03 18.55 -20.05
CA HIS A 202 0.61 19.61 -20.87
C HIS A 202 1.23 19.11 -22.19
N GLN A 203 1.74 17.87 -22.20
CA GLN A 203 2.41 17.29 -23.37
C GLN A 203 1.42 16.60 -24.33
N THR A 204 0.36 16.01 -23.79
CA THR A 204 -0.61 15.25 -24.56
C THR A 204 -1.48 16.16 -25.42
N THR A 205 -1.53 15.84 -26.72
CA THR A 205 -2.43 16.50 -27.68
C THR A 205 -3.70 15.69 -27.97
N ASN A 206 -3.67 14.38 -27.73
CA ASN A 206 -4.78 13.46 -27.94
C ASN A 206 -5.87 13.60 -26.87
N GLU A 207 -7.13 13.76 -27.30
CA GLU A 207 -8.27 13.89 -26.40
C GLU A 207 -8.54 12.61 -25.58
N SER A 208 -8.32 11.42 -26.14
CA SER A 208 -8.47 10.16 -25.40
C SER A 208 -7.51 10.10 -24.20
N ASP A 209 -6.25 10.47 -24.43
CA ASP A 209 -5.21 10.44 -23.41
C ASP A 209 -5.43 11.56 -22.38
N LYS A 210 -5.87 12.76 -22.80
CA LYS A 210 -6.33 13.81 -21.87
C LYS A 210 -7.47 13.33 -20.99
N ALA A 211 -8.44 12.59 -21.53
CA ALA A 211 -9.54 12.07 -20.73
C ALA A 211 -9.06 11.06 -19.68
N LEU A 212 -8.09 10.22 -20.02
CA LEU A 212 -7.43 9.31 -19.09
C LEU A 212 -6.67 10.09 -18.00
N ILE A 213 -5.88 11.10 -18.37
CA ILE A 213 -5.11 11.93 -17.44
C ILE A 213 -6.04 12.68 -16.49
N TYR A 214 -7.10 13.31 -17.00
CA TYR A 214 -8.12 13.95 -16.15
C TYR A 214 -8.79 12.95 -15.20
N TYR A 215 -9.09 11.74 -15.67
CA TYR A 215 -9.63 10.70 -14.80
C TYR A 215 -8.66 10.36 -13.66
N GLN A 216 -7.35 10.24 -13.93
CA GLN A 216 -6.36 9.96 -12.88
C GLN A 216 -6.15 11.13 -11.93
N LEU A 217 -6.10 12.38 -12.42
CA LEU A 217 -6.09 13.58 -11.58
C LEU A 217 -7.33 13.64 -10.67
N GLY A 218 -8.50 13.24 -11.18
CA GLY A 218 -9.71 13.07 -10.38
C GLY A 218 -9.52 12.06 -9.24
N CYS A 219 -8.93 10.91 -9.52
CA CYS A 219 -8.60 9.89 -8.52
C CYS A 219 -7.63 10.42 -7.46
N ILE A 220 -6.59 11.15 -7.87
CA ILE A 220 -5.61 11.76 -6.97
C ILE A 220 -6.32 12.76 -6.04
N LYS A 221 -7.11 13.68 -6.58
CA LYS A 221 -7.84 14.68 -5.79
C LYS A 221 -8.86 14.06 -4.86
N TYR A 222 -9.53 12.99 -5.28
CA TYR A 222 -10.46 12.26 -4.42
C TYR A 222 -9.75 11.66 -3.20
N ASN A 223 -8.58 11.04 -3.40
CA ASN A 223 -7.79 10.45 -2.30
C ASN A 223 -7.18 11.52 -1.38
N GLN A 224 -6.86 12.70 -1.89
CA GLN A 224 -6.44 13.86 -1.08
C GLN A 224 -7.60 14.51 -0.30
N GLY A 225 -8.85 14.07 -0.51
CA GLY A 225 -10.05 14.68 0.11
C GLY A 225 -10.52 15.96 -0.58
N GLU A 226 -9.91 16.36 -1.69
CA GLU A 226 -10.26 17.55 -2.46
C GLU A 226 -11.44 17.27 -3.42
N TYR A 227 -12.60 16.93 -2.86
CA TYR A 227 -13.75 16.39 -3.60
C TYR A 227 -14.27 17.31 -4.71
N GLN A 228 -14.28 18.63 -4.51
CA GLN A 228 -14.72 19.57 -5.54
C GLN A 228 -13.77 19.59 -6.76
N LYS A 229 -12.45 19.48 -6.54
CA LYS A 229 -11.47 19.40 -7.63
C LYS A 229 -11.56 18.04 -8.32
N ALA A 230 -11.75 16.96 -7.56
CA ALA A 230 -11.98 15.64 -8.11
C ALA A 230 -13.18 15.61 -9.06
N LEU A 231 -14.30 16.22 -8.64
CA LEU A 231 -15.50 16.35 -9.47
C LEU A 231 -15.19 17.06 -10.79
N CYS A 232 -14.53 18.22 -10.75
CA CYS A 232 -14.18 18.98 -11.94
C CYS A 232 -13.35 18.14 -12.93
N TYR A 233 -12.36 17.39 -12.43
CA TYR A 233 -11.55 16.51 -13.27
C TYR A 233 -12.33 15.34 -13.85
N TYR A 234 -13.18 14.67 -13.07
CA TYR A 234 -14.02 13.60 -13.59
C TYR A 234 -15.05 14.09 -14.62
N GLU A 235 -15.61 15.29 -14.44
CA GLU A 235 -16.53 15.90 -15.40
C GLU A 235 -15.83 16.24 -16.71
N LYS A 236 -14.59 16.75 -16.68
CA LYS A 236 -13.76 16.94 -17.88
C LYS A 236 -13.49 15.62 -18.60
N ALA A 237 -13.07 14.58 -17.86
CA ALA A 237 -12.85 13.25 -18.42
C ALA A 237 -14.12 12.65 -19.04
N LEU A 238 -15.26 12.80 -18.35
CA LEU A 238 -16.56 12.35 -18.82
C LEU A 238 -16.97 13.08 -20.11
N ALA A 239 -16.84 14.41 -20.16
CA ALA A 239 -17.23 15.20 -21.32
C ALA A 239 -16.47 14.75 -22.59
N ILE A 240 -15.16 14.53 -22.48
CA ILE A 240 -14.36 14.04 -23.61
C ILE A 240 -14.78 12.62 -24.00
N ARG A 241 -14.90 11.70 -23.03
CA ARG A 241 -15.32 10.31 -23.28
C ARG A 241 -16.71 10.21 -23.89
N GLN A 242 -17.63 11.11 -23.57
CA GLN A 242 -18.96 11.14 -24.17
C GLN A 242 -18.93 11.54 -25.65
N GLN A 243 -17.95 12.34 -26.06
CA GLN A 243 -17.77 12.75 -27.46
C GLN A 243 -17.06 11.67 -28.28
N SER A 244 -16.16 10.90 -27.66
CA SER A 244 -15.28 9.97 -28.37
C SER A 244 -15.68 8.49 -28.26
N LEU A 245 -16.49 8.10 -27.28
CA LEU A 245 -16.82 6.70 -27.00
C LEU A 245 -18.31 6.38 -27.18
N PRO A 246 -18.65 5.12 -27.52
CA PRO A 246 -20.04 4.65 -27.51
C PRO A 246 -20.70 4.86 -26.14
N PHE A 247 -22.02 5.11 -26.12
CA PHE A 247 -22.77 5.40 -24.89
C PHE A 247 -22.72 4.29 -23.82
N ASN A 248 -22.44 3.04 -24.22
CA ASN A 248 -22.33 1.88 -23.35
C ASN A 248 -20.86 1.53 -23.00
N HIS A 249 -19.89 2.39 -23.34
CA HIS A 249 -18.49 2.12 -23.08
C HIS A 249 -18.18 2.10 -21.56
N ARG A 250 -17.39 1.12 -21.12
CA ARG A 250 -17.04 0.89 -19.71
C ARG A 250 -16.48 2.14 -19.02
N ASP A 251 -15.66 2.92 -19.71
CA ASP A 251 -15.03 4.13 -19.17
C ASP A 251 -16.02 5.25 -18.82
N LEU A 252 -17.16 5.33 -19.51
CA LEU A 252 -18.25 6.22 -19.11
C LEU A 252 -18.84 5.76 -17.78
N GLY A 253 -19.06 4.45 -17.64
CA GLY A 253 -19.51 3.84 -16.39
C GLY A 253 -18.55 4.10 -15.22
N ASN A 254 -17.24 4.06 -15.47
CA ASN A 254 -16.22 4.37 -14.47
C ASN A 254 -16.24 5.85 -14.05
N CYS A 255 -16.38 6.79 -15.00
CA CYS A 255 -16.53 8.21 -14.68
C CYS A 255 -17.78 8.46 -13.81
N TYR A 256 -18.94 7.96 -14.23
CA TYR A 256 -20.18 8.12 -13.46
C TYR A 256 -20.09 7.49 -12.08
N ASN A 257 -19.43 6.34 -11.94
CA ASN A 257 -19.23 5.72 -10.64
C ASN A 257 -18.41 6.62 -9.70
N ASN A 258 -17.30 7.17 -10.18
CA ASN A 258 -16.44 8.01 -9.35
C ASN A 258 -17.06 9.38 -9.05
N ILE A 259 -17.81 9.96 -9.99
CA ILE A 259 -18.65 11.14 -9.72
C ILE A 259 -19.68 10.83 -8.63
N GLY A 260 -20.31 9.65 -8.69
CA GLY A 260 -21.22 9.18 -7.64
C GLY A 260 -20.54 9.07 -6.28
N LEU A 261 -19.31 8.52 -6.23
CA LEU A 261 -18.53 8.44 -4.99
C LEU A 261 -18.17 9.83 -4.44
N VAL A 262 -17.80 10.78 -5.32
CA VAL A 262 -17.52 12.16 -4.92
C VAL A 262 -18.75 12.81 -4.29
N TYR A 263 -19.91 12.73 -4.94
CA TYR A 263 -21.16 13.25 -4.38
C TYR A 263 -21.54 12.57 -3.06
N TYR A 264 -21.37 11.25 -2.96
CA TYR A 264 -21.59 10.51 -1.72
C TYR A 264 -20.70 11.03 -0.59
N LYS A 265 -19.42 11.28 -0.84
CA LYS A 265 -18.49 11.85 0.15
C LYS A 265 -18.82 13.28 0.54
N MET A 266 -19.40 14.05 -0.37
CA MET A 266 -19.90 15.40 -0.09
C MET A 266 -21.27 15.41 0.62
N GLY A 267 -21.90 14.24 0.84
CA GLY A 267 -23.23 14.12 1.45
C GLY A 267 -24.39 14.42 0.49
N ASP A 268 -24.14 14.62 -0.80
CA ASP A 268 -25.18 14.79 -1.81
C ASP A 268 -25.65 13.45 -2.35
N TYR A 269 -26.50 12.79 -1.56
CA TYR A 269 -26.98 11.45 -1.87
C TYR A 269 -27.86 11.38 -3.12
N ILE A 270 -28.55 12.46 -3.49
CA ILE A 270 -29.43 12.50 -4.67
C ILE A 270 -28.57 12.46 -5.95
N ARG A 271 -27.55 13.32 -6.04
CA ARG A 271 -26.62 13.31 -7.19
C ARG A 271 -25.73 12.06 -7.21
N ALA A 272 -25.38 11.53 -6.03
CA ALA A 272 -24.68 10.26 -5.92
C ALA A 272 -25.49 9.11 -6.52
N LEU A 273 -26.78 9.00 -6.14
CA LEU A 273 -27.68 7.97 -6.63
C LEU A 273 -27.83 8.05 -8.16
N SER A 274 -28.16 9.23 -8.68
CA SER A 274 -28.30 9.44 -10.13
C SER A 274 -27.04 9.02 -10.91
N SER A 275 -25.86 9.33 -10.38
CA SER A 275 -24.59 8.98 -11.02
C SER A 275 -24.32 7.47 -10.95
N HIS A 276 -24.55 6.84 -9.80
CA HIS A 276 -24.38 5.40 -9.66
C HIS A 276 -25.37 4.59 -10.49
N GLU A 277 -26.62 5.05 -10.65
CA GLU A 277 -27.61 4.42 -11.52
C GLU A 277 -27.22 4.48 -12.99
N LYS A 278 -26.70 5.62 -13.47
CA LYS A 278 -26.13 5.74 -14.82
C LYS A 278 -24.95 4.78 -15.02
N ALA A 279 -24.04 4.72 -14.04
CA ALA A 279 -22.91 3.78 -14.09
C ALA A 279 -23.37 2.31 -14.15
N LEU A 280 -24.38 1.95 -13.35
CA LEU A 280 -24.97 0.62 -13.33
C LEU A 280 -25.65 0.27 -14.66
N ALA A 281 -26.39 1.21 -15.25
CA ALA A 281 -27.05 1.00 -16.55
C ALA A 281 -26.04 0.71 -17.68
N ILE A 282 -24.95 1.48 -17.72
CA ILE A 282 -23.86 1.26 -18.70
C ILE A 282 -23.21 -0.12 -18.50
N LYS A 283 -22.90 -0.49 -17.25
CA LYS A 283 -22.29 -1.78 -16.93
C LYS A 283 -23.22 -2.95 -17.26
N HIS A 284 -24.54 -2.83 -17.04
CA HIS A 284 -25.51 -3.86 -17.43
C HIS A 284 -25.55 -4.10 -18.95
N GLN A 285 -25.35 -3.06 -19.75
CA GLN A 285 -25.34 -3.20 -21.21
C GLN A 285 -24.04 -3.77 -21.77
N SER A 286 -22.94 -3.69 -21.00
CA SER A 286 -21.59 -4.05 -21.46
C SER A 286 -21.01 -5.30 -20.80
N LEU A 287 -21.60 -5.78 -19.71
CA LEU A 287 -21.07 -6.90 -18.92
C LEU A 287 -22.10 -8.03 -18.75
N PRO A 288 -21.63 -9.29 -18.60
CA PRO A 288 -22.48 -10.39 -18.15
C PRO A 288 -23.19 -10.10 -16.82
N SER A 289 -24.37 -10.68 -16.62
CA SER A 289 -25.24 -10.40 -15.47
C SER A 289 -24.66 -10.82 -14.11
N ASP A 290 -23.64 -11.67 -14.11
CA ASP A 290 -22.90 -12.16 -12.94
C ASP A 290 -21.51 -11.51 -12.78
N HIS A 291 -21.18 -10.50 -13.61
CA HIS A 291 -19.88 -9.83 -13.54
C HIS A 291 -19.69 -9.11 -12.19
N PRO A 292 -18.54 -9.28 -11.49
CA PRO A 292 -18.29 -8.69 -10.17
C PRO A 292 -18.51 -7.18 -10.07
N ASP A 293 -18.19 -6.41 -11.12
CA ASP A 293 -18.42 -4.96 -11.20
C ASP A 293 -19.88 -4.54 -10.99
N LEU A 294 -20.85 -5.39 -11.36
CA LEU A 294 -22.27 -5.14 -11.08
C LEU A 294 -22.55 -5.23 -9.58
N GLY A 295 -21.91 -6.18 -8.88
CA GLY A 295 -21.99 -6.29 -7.42
C GLY A 295 -21.43 -5.06 -6.70
N TRP A 296 -20.34 -4.47 -7.22
CA TRP A 296 -19.81 -3.20 -6.72
C TRP A 296 -20.80 -2.04 -6.94
N SER A 297 -21.35 -1.91 -8.15
CA SER A 297 -22.33 -0.86 -8.45
C SER A 297 -23.59 -0.95 -7.56
N TYR A 298 -24.13 -2.15 -7.37
CA TYR A 298 -25.27 -2.36 -6.45
C TYR A 298 -24.90 -2.04 -5.00
N SER A 299 -23.69 -2.39 -4.55
CA SER A 299 -23.22 -2.03 -3.21
C SER A 299 -23.11 -0.52 -3.01
N ASN A 300 -22.69 0.23 -4.03
CA ASN A 300 -22.61 1.69 -3.94
C ASN A 300 -24.01 2.31 -3.81
N ILE A 301 -24.96 1.87 -4.63
CA ILE A 301 -26.37 2.32 -4.54
C ILE A 301 -26.99 1.95 -3.18
N GLY A 302 -26.75 0.73 -2.69
CA GLY A 302 -27.20 0.30 -1.36
C GLY A 302 -26.64 1.18 -0.24
N ALA A 303 -25.37 1.59 -0.36
CA ALA A 303 -24.75 2.50 0.61
C ALA A 303 -25.38 3.91 0.57
N VAL A 304 -25.74 4.43 -0.61
CA VAL A 304 -26.46 5.70 -0.71
C VAL A 304 -27.81 5.61 0.01
N HIS A 305 -28.62 4.59 -0.30
CA HIS A 305 -29.92 4.40 0.37
C HIS A 305 -29.79 4.22 1.88
N HIS A 306 -28.77 3.48 2.33
CA HIS A 306 -28.50 3.30 3.75
C HIS A 306 -28.26 4.64 4.46
N ASN A 307 -27.45 5.54 3.89
CA ASN A 307 -27.19 6.85 4.50
C ASN A 307 -28.37 7.82 4.38
N MET A 308 -29.25 7.62 3.40
CA MET A 308 -30.53 8.34 3.33
C MET A 308 -31.58 7.80 4.33
N GLY A 309 -31.30 6.69 5.03
CA GLY A 309 -32.26 6.03 5.94
C GLY A 309 -33.29 5.14 5.23
N ASP A 310 -33.18 4.92 3.91
CA ASP A 310 -34.03 4.00 3.15
C ASP A 310 -33.50 2.56 3.27
N TYR A 311 -33.60 2.02 4.50
CA TYR A 311 -33.08 0.70 4.85
C TYR A 311 -33.66 -0.45 4.01
N PRO A 312 -34.97 -0.49 3.67
CA PRO A 312 -35.52 -1.54 2.81
C PRO A 312 -34.89 -1.56 1.42
N LYS A 313 -34.68 -0.40 0.78
CA LYS A 313 -33.96 -0.36 -0.50
C LYS A 313 -32.49 -0.72 -0.34
N ALA A 314 -31.83 -0.24 0.72
CA ALA A 314 -30.44 -0.59 1.00
C ALA A 314 -30.24 -2.11 1.08
N LEU A 315 -31.12 -2.82 1.82
CA LEU A 315 -31.12 -4.29 1.89
C LEU A 315 -31.28 -4.91 0.51
N SER A 316 -32.29 -4.50 -0.27
CA SER A 316 -32.54 -5.04 -1.61
C SER A 316 -31.31 -4.92 -2.52
N TYR A 317 -30.59 -3.79 -2.47
CA TYR A 317 -29.38 -3.57 -3.25
C TYR A 317 -28.17 -4.37 -2.73
N PHE A 318 -27.97 -4.45 -1.42
CA PHE A 318 -26.89 -5.26 -0.83
C PHE A 318 -27.10 -6.76 -1.06
N GLU A 319 -28.34 -7.24 -1.05
CA GLU A 319 -28.69 -8.64 -1.36
C GLU A 319 -28.41 -8.98 -2.83
N LYS A 320 -28.71 -8.07 -3.76
CA LYS A 320 -28.32 -8.22 -5.18
C LYS A 320 -26.80 -8.28 -5.34
N ALA A 321 -26.07 -7.41 -4.64
CA ALA A 321 -24.61 -7.44 -4.65
C ALA A 321 -24.04 -8.75 -4.10
N LEU A 322 -24.59 -9.23 -2.98
CA LEU A 322 -24.23 -10.50 -2.36
C LEU A 322 -24.47 -11.67 -3.31
N ALA A 323 -25.64 -11.73 -3.96
CA ALA A 323 -25.97 -12.81 -4.88
C ALA A 323 -25.00 -12.90 -6.08
N ILE A 324 -24.56 -11.76 -6.62
CA ILE A 324 -23.56 -11.72 -7.70
C ILE A 324 -22.21 -12.22 -7.18
N ARG A 325 -21.77 -11.75 -6.01
CA ARG A 325 -20.50 -12.18 -5.40
C ARG A 325 -20.48 -13.66 -5.06
N GLN A 326 -21.60 -14.23 -4.59
CA GLN A 326 -21.71 -15.66 -4.30
C GLN A 326 -21.54 -16.55 -5.54
N ARG A 327 -21.91 -16.05 -6.73
CA ARG A 327 -21.74 -16.79 -7.99
C ARG A 327 -20.34 -16.63 -8.59
N SER A 328 -19.70 -15.49 -8.33
CA SER A 328 -18.43 -15.10 -8.97
C SER A 328 -17.19 -15.33 -8.11
N LEU A 329 -17.33 -15.50 -6.79
CA LEU A 329 -16.23 -15.60 -5.85
C LEU A 329 -16.30 -16.89 -5.02
N PRO A 330 -15.15 -17.42 -4.56
CA PRO A 330 -15.11 -18.50 -3.58
C PRO A 330 -15.90 -18.16 -2.31
N SER A 331 -16.47 -19.17 -1.66
CA SER A 331 -17.33 -19.00 -0.47
C SER A 331 -16.61 -18.36 0.73
N ASN A 332 -15.29 -18.41 0.78
CA ASN A 332 -14.43 -17.80 1.80
C ASN A 332 -13.89 -16.41 1.39
N HIS A 333 -14.32 -15.84 0.27
CA HIS A 333 -13.77 -14.58 -0.22
C HIS A 333 -14.16 -13.39 0.68
N PRO A 334 -13.22 -12.51 1.09
CA PRO A 334 -13.49 -11.38 1.99
C PRO A 334 -14.62 -10.44 1.55
N ASP A 335 -14.81 -10.26 0.24
CA ASP A 335 -15.89 -9.42 -0.31
C ASP A 335 -17.31 -9.92 0.01
N LEU A 336 -17.48 -11.23 0.23
CA LEU A 336 -18.71 -11.79 0.76
C LEU A 336 -18.93 -11.35 2.20
N GLY A 337 -17.88 -11.39 3.02
CA GLY A 337 -17.89 -10.89 4.40
C GLY A 337 -18.26 -9.40 4.46
N SER A 338 -17.73 -8.59 3.53
CA SER A 338 -18.09 -7.17 3.41
C SER A 338 -19.58 -6.95 3.12
N CYS A 339 -20.18 -7.76 2.25
CA CYS A 339 -21.62 -7.73 1.99
C CYS A 339 -22.45 -8.10 3.22
N TYR A 340 -22.10 -9.21 3.90
CA TYR A 340 -22.80 -9.62 5.11
C TYR A 340 -22.72 -8.55 6.20
N ASN A 341 -21.54 -7.95 6.39
CA ASN A 341 -21.38 -6.86 7.36
C ASN A 341 -22.24 -5.65 6.99
N LYS A 342 -22.30 -5.22 5.72
CA LYS A 342 -23.17 -4.12 5.28
C LYS A 342 -24.65 -4.42 5.56
N ILE A 343 -25.11 -5.64 5.29
CA ILE A 343 -26.49 -6.08 5.60
C ILE A 343 -26.74 -6.08 7.11
N GLY A 344 -25.77 -6.54 7.90
CA GLY A 344 -25.82 -6.49 9.37
C GLY A 344 -26.00 -5.08 9.91
N HIS A 345 -25.25 -4.11 9.36
CA HIS A 345 -25.38 -2.68 9.69
C HIS A 345 -26.78 -2.15 9.40
N VAL A 346 -27.36 -2.52 8.25
CA VAL A 346 -28.72 -2.09 7.92
C VAL A 346 -29.74 -2.65 8.94
N TYR A 347 -29.64 -3.93 9.30
CA TYR A 347 -30.52 -4.51 10.32
C TYR A 347 -30.31 -3.92 11.71
N GLU A 348 -29.07 -3.58 12.09
CA GLU A 348 -28.78 -2.90 13.36
C GLU A 348 -29.48 -1.54 13.41
N ASN A 349 -29.39 -0.75 12.34
CA ASN A 349 -30.03 0.56 12.25
C ASN A 349 -31.56 0.49 12.19
N MET A 350 -32.12 -0.64 11.74
CA MET A 350 -33.55 -0.94 11.84
C MET A 350 -33.97 -1.45 13.23
N GLY A 351 -33.05 -1.63 14.17
CA GLY A 351 -33.32 -2.21 15.49
C GLY A 351 -33.53 -3.73 15.50
N ASN A 352 -33.30 -4.43 14.37
CA ASN A 352 -33.39 -5.88 14.31
C ASN A 352 -32.05 -6.53 14.68
N TYR A 353 -31.71 -6.46 15.97
CA TYR A 353 -30.42 -6.89 16.49
C TYR A 353 -30.15 -8.39 16.29
N SER A 354 -31.19 -9.23 16.33
CA SER A 354 -31.06 -10.68 16.07
C SER A 354 -30.58 -10.98 14.64
N LYS A 355 -31.20 -10.33 13.63
CA LYS A 355 -30.73 -10.46 12.25
C LYS A 355 -29.35 -9.84 12.06
N ALA A 356 -29.11 -8.66 12.64
CA ALA A 356 -27.80 -8.01 12.58
C ALA A 356 -26.68 -8.92 13.11
N HIS A 357 -26.90 -9.57 14.27
CA HIS A 357 -25.98 -10.55 14.83
C HIS A 357 -25.69 -11.70 13.88
N SER A 358 -26.73 -12.33 13.32
CA SER A 358 -26.57 -13.44 12.36
C SER A 358 -25.72 -13.03 11.15
N PHE A 359 -25.91 -11.82 10.62
CA PHE A 359 -25.13 -11.32 9.49
C PHE A 359 -23.69 -10.93 9.86
N TYR A 360 -23.46 -10.31 11.02
CA TYR A 360 -22.10 -10.04 11.50
C TYR A 360 -21.32 -11.32 11.79
N GLU A 361 -21.96 -12.35 12.34
CA GLU A 361 -21.35 -13.65 12.56
C GLU A 361 -20.89 -14.29 11.24
N ARG A 362 -21.76 -14.28 10.22
CA ARG A 362 -21.38 -14.75 8.87
C ARG A 362 -20.23 -13.94 8.29
N ALA A 363 -20.23 -12.62 8.46
CA ALA A 363 -19.14 -11.77 7.98
C ALA A 363 -17.78 -12.17 8.59
N VAL A 364 -17.74 -12.37 9.90
CA VAL A 364 -16.53 -12.78 10.63
C VAL A 364 -16.10 -14.20 10.23
N GLN A 365 -17.03 -15.15 10.17
CA GLN A 365 -16.74 -16.54 9.78
C GLN A 365 -16.15 -16.62 8.37
N THR A 366 -16.73 -15.91 7.40
CA THR A 366 -16.22 -15.89 6.02
C THR A 366 -14.82 -15.27 5.94
N ALA A 367 -14.60 -14.11 6.58
CA ALA A 367 -13.29 -13.45 6.52
C ALA A 367 -12.18 -14.22 7.26
N GLN A 368 -12.50 -14.88 8.38
CA GLN A 368 -11.51 -15.61 9.17
C GLN A 368 -10.92 -16.83 8.44
N GLN A 369 -11.60 -17.33 7.41
CA GLN A 369 -11.09 -18.44 6.58
C GLN A 369 -10.03 -18.00 5.56
N SER A 370 -9.91 -16.71 5.27
CA SER A 370 -9.04 -16.20 4.20
C SER A 370 -8.14 -15.03 4.62
N LEU A 371 -8.47 -14.31 5.68
CA LEU A 371 -7.70 -13.18 6.18
C LEU A 371 -6.87 -13.55 7.42
N PRO A 372 -5.66 -12.97 7.57
CA PRO A 372 -4.91 -13.01 8.82
C PRO A 372 -5.73 -12.50 10.01
N THR A 373 -5.46 -13.02 11.20
CA THR A 373 -6.21 -12.70 12.43
C THR A 373 -6.15 -11.21 12.81
N ASN A 374 -5.10 -10.51 12.42
CA ASN A 374 -4.86 -9.07 12.62
C ASN A 374 -5.31 -8.20 11.42
N HIS A 375 -6.11 -8.74 10.50
CA HIS A 375 -6.60 -7.95 9.38
C HIS A 375 -7.64 -6.92 9.87
N PRO A 376 -7.48 -5.60 9.60
CA PRO A 376 -8.34 -4.57 10.21
C PRO A 376 -9.83 -4.73 9.92
N ASN A 377 -10.20 -5.18 8.71
CA ASN A 377 -11.61 -5.47 8.41
C ASN A 377 -12.17 -6.57 9.34
N LEU A 378 -11.39 -7.62 9.62
CA LEU A 378 -11.81 -8.72 10.50
C LEU A 378 -11.94 -8.22 11.94
N GLU A 379 -11.01 -7.40 12.41
CA GLU A 379 -11.09 -6.76 13.73
C GLU A 379 -12.33 -5.87 13.86
N GLN A 380 -12.61 -5.02 12.88
CA GLN A 380 -13.78 -4.16 12.88
C GLN A 380 -15.09 -4.97 12.84
N TRP A 381 -15.15 -6.04 12.04
CA TRP A 381 -16.35 -6.88 11.98
C TRP A 381 -16.57 -7.69 13.27
N ARG A 382 -15.49 -8.15 13.93
CA ARG A 382 -15.57 -8.73 15.28
C ARG A 382 -16.10 -7.73 16.30
N LYS A 383 -15.64 -6.47 16.24
CA LYS A 383 -16.15 -5.40 17.10
C LYS A 383 -17.65 -5.15 16.85
N ASN A 384 -18.10 -5.16 15.60
CA ASN A 384 -19.54 -5.06 15.28
C ASN A 384 -20.33 -6.23 15.89
N LEU A 385 -19.80 -7.46 15.76
CA LEU A 385 -20.39 -8.66 16.35
C LEU A 385 -20.43 -8.62 17.89
N GLU A 386 -19.41 -8.10 18.55
CA GLU A 386 -19.39 -7.92 20.01
C GLU A 386 -20.35 -6.83 20.47
N ASN A 387 -20.42 -5.72 19.73
CA ASN A 387 -21.31 -4.61 20.07
C ASN A 387 -22.78 -5.01 19.92
N ILE A 388 -23.14 -5.76 18.86
CA ILE A 388 -24.52 -6.20 18.67
C ILE A 388 -24.94 -7.21 19.75
N LYS A 389 -24.02 -8.05 20.25
CA LYS A 389 -24.30 -8.98 21.36
C LYS A 389 -24.74 -8.27 22.64
N LYS A 390 -24.28 -7.04 22.87
CA LYS A 390 -24.69 -6.21 24.02
C LYS A 390 -26.10 -5.61 23.85
N LYS A 391 -26.65 -5.65 22.65
CA LYS A 391 -27.98 -5.11 22.29
C LYS A 391 -29.04 -6.22 22.12
N LEU A 392 -28.63 -7.49 22.15
CA LEU A 392 -29.52 -8.66 22.24
C LEU A 392 -29.96 -8.86 23.69
#